data_AF-A0A7C1USJ8-F1
#
_entry.id   AF-A0A7C1USJ8-F1
#
_cell.length_a   1.000
_cell.length_b   1.000
_cell.length_c   1.000
_cell.angle_alpha   90.00
_cell.angle_beta   90.00
_cell.angle_gamma   90.00
#
_symmetry.space_group_name_H-M   'P 1'
#
loop_
_entity.id
_entity.type
_entity.pdbx_description
1 polymer ?
#
loop_
_entity_poly.entity_id
_entity_poly.type
_entity_poly.pdbx_seq_one_letter_code
_entity_poly.pdbx_strand_id
1 'polypeptide(L)'
;MGEIKSTLDLVMEKTKHLKMSQAEKKALDVEETLKKVPGLVQKYIEGAIKDRDLERELANYSEVDPDAVRTEFVKELARIMTFKDREKDLRVTNALKMLGLDDKSKVIGELENCLKNFHEEQRSLVKKKTINYLDELKKRKIRGSAVIPKVVLDQQDVGRLQALKATCLNLISRLV
;
A
#
# COMPACT_ATOMS: atom_id res chain seq x y z
N MET A 1 -45.83 38.39 -32.18
CA MET A 1 -46.02 36.93 -32.09
C MET A 1 -44.85 36.41 -31.26
N GLY A 2 -45.09 36.07 -29.99
CA GLY A 2 -44.04 35.63 -29.07
C GLY A 2 -43.94 34.12 -29.07
N GLU A 3 -42.86 33.57 -29.60
CA GLU A 3 -42.56 32.15 -29.52
C GLU A 3 -42.22 31.80 -28.07
N ILE A 4 -43.07 31.01 -27.41
CA ILE A 4 -42.78 30.47 -26.09
C ILE A 4 -41.67 29.43 -26.27
N LYS A 5 -40.44 29.78 -25.91
CA LYS A 5 -39.30 28.85 -25.93
C LYS A 5 -39.59 27.66 -25.03
N SER A 6 -39.27 26.46 -25.51
CA SER A 6 -39.42 25.22 -24.75
C SER A 6 -38.52 25.24 -23.52
N THR A 7 -38.97 24.61 -22.43
CA THR A 7 -38.20 24.43 -21.18
C THR A 7 -36.83 23.79 -21.48
N LEU A 8 -36.76 22.93 -22.50
CA LEU A 8 -35.54 22.26 -22.94
C LEU A 8 -34.58 23.23 -23.66
N ASP A 9 -35.11 24.16 -24.46
CA ASP A 9 -34.31 25.20 -25.13
C ASP A 9 -33.73 26.19 -24.13
N LEU A 10 -34.51 26.60 -23.12
CA LEU A 10 -34.03 27.44 -22.01
C LEU A 10 -32.92 26.76 -21.20
N VAL A 11 -33.01 25.45 -20.98
CA VAL A 11 -31.97 24.68 -20.29
C VAL A 11 -30.72 24.55 -21.16
N MET A 12 -30.84 24.28 -22.46
CA MET A 12 -29.70 24.23 -23.37
C MET A 12 -29.02 25.59 -23.56
N GLU A 13 -29.77 26.68 -23.59
CA GLU A 13 -29.26 28.05 -23.70
C GLU A 13 -28.51 28.48 -22.43
N LYS A 14 -29.02 28.08 -21.24
CA LYS A 14 -28.35 28.31 -19.95
C LYS A 14 -27.12 27.42 -19.71
N THR A 15 -27.11 26.21 -20.27
CA THR A 15 -25.99 25.25 -20.16
C THR A 15 -24.97 25.36 -21.30
N LYS A 16 -25.24 26.21 -22.30
CA LYS A 16 -24.33 26.47 -23.43
C LYS A 16 -22.95 26.98 -23.00
N HIS A 17 -22.89 27.66 -21.86
CA HIS A 17 -21.65 28.13 -21.23
C HIS A 17 -21.10 27.18 -20.15
N LEU A 18 -21.80 26.08 -19.84
CA LEU A 18 -21.40 25.01 -18.92
C LEU A 18 -20.78 23.81 -19.66
N LYS A 19 -20.25 24.03 -20.87
CA LYS A 19 -19.43 23.01 -21.52
C LYS A 19 -18.07 23.03 -20.84
N MET A 20 -17.82 22.04 -19.97
CA MET A 20 -16.48 21.80 -19.43
C MET A 20 -15.49 21.83 -20.58
N SER A 21 -14.42 22.60 -20.41
CA SER A 21 -13.34 22.59 -21.38
C SER A 21 -12.73 21.19 -21.44
N GLN A 22 -12.09 20.85 -22.56
CA GLN A 22 -11.42 19.56 -22.67
C GLN A 22 -10.32 19.37 -21.60
N ALA A 23 -9.75 20.47 -21.09
CA ALA A 23 -8.80 20.46 -19.98
C ALA A 23 -9.49 20.15 -18.64
N GLU A 24 -10.64 20.78 -18.36
CA GLU A 24 -11.42 20.51 -17.15
C GLU A 24 -11.93 19.06 -17.12
N LYS A 25 -12.36 18.53 -18.27
CA LYS A 25 -12.83 17.15 -18.37
C LYS A 25 -11.70 16.16 -18.07
N LYS A 26 -10.52 16.37 -18.66
CA LYS A 26 -9.34 15.55 -18.36
C LYS A 26 -8.91 15.65 -16.90
N ALA A 27 -8.93 16.84 -16.31
CA ALA A 27 -8.59 17.02 -14.89
C ALA A 27 -9.56 16.26 -13.97
N LEU A 28 -10.86 16.28 -14.27
CA LEU A 28 -11.86 15.51 -13.54
C LEU A 28 -11.65 14.00 -13.69
N ASP A 29 -11.37 13.52 -14.91
CA ASP A 29 -11.11 12.10 -15.17
C ASP A 29 -9.86 11.61 -14.41
N VAL A 30 -8.81 12.43 -14.33
CA VAL A 30 -7.62 12.16 -13.49
C VAL A 30 -8.02 12.09 -12.02
N GLU A 31 -8.72 13.10 -11.50
CA GLU A 31 -9.10 13.17 -10.09
C GLU A 31 -9.97 11.98 -9.66
N GLU A 32 -10.95 11.59 -10.47
CA GLU A 32 -11.80 10.43 -10.21
C GLU A 32 -11.02 9.11 -10.23
N THR A 33 -10.04 9.00 -11.12
CA THR A 33 -9.18 7.82 -11.21
C THR A 33 -8.28 7.71 -9.97
N LEU A 34 -7.66 8.82 -9.55
CA LEU A 34 -6.82 8.85 -8.35
C LEU A 34 -7.62 8.51 -7.08
N LYS A 35 -8.89 8.94 -6.98
CA LYS A 35 -9.78 8.58 -5.86
C LYS A 35 -10.05 7.07 -5.75
N LYS A 36 -9.90 6.31 -6.83
CA LYS A 36 -10.12 4.84 -6.84
C LYS A 36 -8.87 4.06 -6.42
N VAL A 37 -7.68 4.66 -6.50
CA VAL A 37 -6.39 4.01 -6.19
C VAL A 37 -6.34 3.43 -4.77
N PRO A 38 -6.71 4.16 -3.70
CA PRO A 38 -6.65 3.60 -2.34
C PRO A 38 -7.51 2.34 -2.17
N GLY A 39 -8.70 2.32 -2.78
CA GLY A 39 -9.61 1.18 -2.74
C GLY A 39 -9.05 -0.04 -3.48
N LEU A 40 -8.38 0.18 -4.60
CA LEU A 40 -7.71 -0.89 -5.36
C LEU A 40 -6.53 -1.48 -4.57
N VAL A 41 -5.67 -0.62 -4.01
CA VAL A 41 -4.54 -1.02 -3.17
C VAL A 41 -5.01 -1.86 -1.98
N GLN A 42 -6.05 -1.39 -1.26
CA GLN A 42 -6.59 -2.12 -0.11
C GLN A 42 -7.07 -3.53 -0.50
N LYS A 43 -7.87 -3.64 -1.57
CA LYS A 43 -8.40 -4.93 -2.05
C LYS A 43 -7.28 -5.90 -2.41
N TYR A 44 -6.21 -5.42 -3.05
CA TYR A 44 -5.08 -6.26 -3.41
C TYR A 44 -4.30 -6.73 -2.19
N ILE A 45 -3.95 -5.82 -1.27
CA ILE A 45 -3.18 -6.15 -0.07
C ILE A 45 -3.96 -7.12 0.82
N GLU A 46 -5.28 -6.95 0.93
CA GLU A 46 -6.16 -7.89 1.64
C GLU A 46 -6.36 -9.22 0.89
N GLY A 47 -6.09 -9.27 -0.41
CA GLY A 47 -6.22 -10.48 -1.24
C GLY A 47 -7.63 -10.71 -1.76
N ALA A 48 -8.47 -9.68 -1.74
CA ALA A 48 -9.79 -9.71 -2.35
C ALA A 48 -9.70 -9.79 -3.89
N ILE A 49 -8.58 -9.36 -4.47
CA ILE A 49 -8.27 -9.47 -5.90
C ILE A 49 -6.89 -10.10 -6.10
N LYS A 50 -6.68 -10.77 -7.24
CA LYS A 50 -5.41 -11.44 -7.57
C LYS A 50 -4.53 -10.55 -8.44
N ASP A 51 -3.29 -10.98 -8.66
CA ASP A 51 -2.29 -10.29 -9.48
C ASP A 51 -2.83 -9.91 -10.87
N ARG A 52 -3.49 -10.84 -11.58
CA ARG A 52 -4.07 -10.55 -12.91
C ARG A 52 -5.19 -9.51 -12.88
N ASP A 53 -5.97 -9.48 -11.80
CA ASP A 53 -7.03 -8.48 -11.65
C ASP A 53 -6.40 -7.10 -11.42
N LEU A 54 -5.36 -7.02 -10.59
CA LEU A 54 -4.62 -5.79 -10.38
C LEU A 54 -3.98 -5.27 -11.67
N GLU A 55 -3.31 -6.12 -12.44
CA GLU A 55 -2.72 -5.76 -13.74
C GLU A 55 -3.77 -5.17 -14.69
N ARG A 56 -4.97 -5.77 -14.75
CA ARG A 56 -6.08 -5.28 -15.57
C ARG A 56 -6.57 -3.91 -15.12
N GLU A 57 -6.77 -3.71 -13.81
CA GLU A 57 -7.22 -2.41 -13.29
C GLU A 57 -6.16 -1.32 -13.49
N LEU A 58 -4.87 -1.64 -13.33
CA LEU A 58 -3.76 -0.73 -13.59
C LEU A 58 -3.69 -0.32 -15.07
N ALA A 59 -3.90 -1.27 -15.99
CA ALA A 59 -3.97 -0.97 -17.42
C ALA A 59 -5.10 0.04 -17.72
N ASN A 60 -6.29 -0.15 -17.14
CA ASN A 60 -7.42 0.76 -17.33
C ASN A 60 -7.13 2.18 -16.79
N TYR A 61 -6.44 2.30 -15.66
CA TYR A 61 -6.14 3.61 -15.05
C TYR A 61 -5.00 4.35 -15.76
N SER A 62 -4.09 3.61 -16.41
CA SER A 62 -2.97 4.18 -17.16
C SER A 62 -3.40 4.95 -18.42
N GLU A 63 -4.64 4.82 -18.89
CA GLU A 63 -5.13 5.55 -20.08
C GLU A 63 -5.32 7.06 -19.84
N VAL A 64 -5.40 7.50 -18.58
CA VAL A 64 -5.67 8.91 -18.22
C VAL A 64 -4.38 9.68 -17.94
N ASP A 65 -3.63 9.26 -16.91
CA ASP A 65 -2.32 9.79 -16.53
C ASP A 65 -1.51 8.68 -15.81
N PRO A 66 -0.66 7.94 -16.55
CA PRO A 66 0.10 6.82 -15.99
C PRO A 66 1.01 7.21 -14.83
N ASP A 67 1.61 8.40 -14.88
CA ASP A 67 2.60 8.83 -13.90
C ASP A 67 1.92 9.27 -12.61
N ALA A 68 0.84 10.05 -12.70
CA ALA A 68 0.06 10.44 -11.53
C ALA A 68 -0.53 9.20 -10.80
N VAL A 69 -1.09 8.26 -11.56
CA VAL A 69 -1.64 7.00 -10.99
C VAL A 69 -0.54 6.19 -10.32
N ARG A 70 0.62 6.03 -10.97
CA ARG A 70 1.77 5.30 -10.42
C ARG A 70 2.26 5.93 -9.12
N THR A 71 2.47 7.24 -9.11
CA THR A 71 2.89 7.99 -7.92
C THR A 71 1.90 7.80 -6.77
N GLU A 72 0.60 7.92 -7.04
CA GLU A 72 -0.42 7.75 -6.01
C GLU A 72 -0.47 6.30 -5.49
N PHE A 73 -0.30 5.32 -6.38
CA PHE A 73 -0.28 3.91 -6.02
C PHE A 73 0.90 3.59 -5.09
N VAL A 74 2.10 4.09 -5.40
CA VAL A 74 3.29 3.90 -4.54
C VAL A 74 3.08 4.55 -3.16
N LYS A 75 2.50 5.74 -3.10
CA LYS A 75 2.18 6.42 -1.83
C LYS A 75 1.20 5.60 -0.99
N GLU A 76 0.13 5.09 -1.59
CA GLU A 76 -0.86 4.28 -0.89
C GLU A 76 -0.28 2.94 -0.42
N LEU A 77 0.60 2.31 -1.21
CA LEU A 77 1.36 1.13 -0.79
C LEU A 77 2.26 1.42 0.42
N ALA A 78 2.91 2.58 0.47
CA ALA A 78 3.70 2.99 1.62
C ALA A 78 2.82 3.24 2.86
N ARG A 79 1.63 3.80 2.67
CA ARG A 79 0.66 4.10 3.74
C ARG A 79 0.07 2.85 4.38
N ILE A 80 -0.26 1.84 3.58
CA ILE A 80 -0.90 0.60 4.06
C ILE A 80 0.10 -0.39 4.70
N MET A 81 1.40 -0.23 4.46
CA MET A 81 2.44 -1.13 4.98
C MET A 81 2.49 -1.08 6.51
N THR A 82 2.25 -2.22 7.16
CA THR A 82 2.11 -2.28 8.64
C THR A 82 3.30 -2.90 9.36
N PHE A 83 4.14 -3.68 8.67
CA PHE A 83 5.26 -4.43 9.28
C PHE A 83 4.79 -5.44 10.33
N LYS A 84 3.53 -5.88 10.24
CA LYS A 84 2.92 -6.87 11.16
C LYS A 84 2.64 -8.20 10.49
N ASP A 85 2.42 -8.17 9.18
CA ASP A 85 1.99 -9.31 8.40
C ASP A 85 2.93 -9.48 7.21
N ARG A 86 3.75 -10.52 7.29
CA ARG A 86 4.76 -10.83 6.27
C ARG A 86 4.13 -11.01 4.89
N GLU A 87 2.96 -11.63 4.79
CA GLU A 87 2.34 -11.89 3.50
C GLU A 87 1.89 -10.58 2.86
N LYS A 88 1.23 -9.73 3.64
CA LYS A 88 0.78 -8.40 3.17
C LYS A 88 1.96 -7.51 2.78
N ASP A 89 3.02 -7.48 3.57
CA ASP A 89 4.20 -6.67 3.25
C ASP A 89 4.93 -7.21 2.00
N LEU A 90 4.95 -8.53 1.76
CA LEU A 90 5.49 -9.08 0.51
C LEU A 90 4.61 -8.75 -0.70
N ARG A 91 3.28 -8.73 -0.54
CA ARG A 91 2.37 -8.28 -1.61
C ARG A 91 2.65 -6.85 -2.05
N VAL A 92 3.10 -5.96 -1.16
CA VAL A 92 3.54 -4.60 -1.55
C VAL A 92 4.62 -4.67 -2.62
N THR A 93 5.65 -5.52 -2.43
CA THR A 93 6.72 -5.63 -3.43
C THR A 93 6.27 -6.25 -4.75
N ASN A 94 5.28 -7.16 -4.72
CA ASN A 94 4.69 -7.70 -5.95
C ASN A 94 3.91 -6.63 -6.70
N ALA A 95 3.09 -5.84 -6.00
CA ALA A 95 2.37 -4.72 -6.61
C ALA A 95 3.32 -3.70 -7.25
N LEU A 96 4.45 -3.38 -6.59
CA LEU A 96 5.46 -2.48 -7.14
C LEU A 96 6.08 -2.99 -8.45
N LYS A 97 6.28 -4.31 -8.58
CA LYS A 97 6.78 -4.93 -9.82
C LYS A 97 5.76 -4.82 -10.97
N MET A 98 4.46 -4.83 -10.66
CA MET A 98 3.37 -4.71 -11.65
C MET A 98 3.16 -3.27 -12.15
N LEU A 99 3.70 -2.26 -11.46
CA LEU A 99 3.59 -0.85 -11.88
C LEU A 99 4.53 -0.45 -13.03
N GLY A 100 5.29 -1.39 -13.62
CA GLY A 100 6.20 -1.09 -14.73
C GLY A 100 7.33 -0.13 -14.35
N LEU A 101 7.88 -0.31 -13.15
CA LEU A 101 9.01 0.45 -12.58
C LEU A 101 10.36 -0.24 -12.89
N ASP A 102 10.59 -0.56 -14.16
CA ASP A 102 11.75 -1.36 -14.60
C ASP A 102 13.08 -0.68 -14.26
N ASP A 103 13.14 0.64 -14.37
CA ASP A 103 14.26 1.51 -14.00
C ASP A 103 14.54 1.48 -12.48
N LYS A 104 13.52 1.21 -11.66
CA LYS A 104 13.62 1.11 -10.20
C LYS A 104 13.64 -0.34 -9.70
N SER A 105 13.78 -1.32 -10.58
CA SER A 105 13.84 -2.76 -10.25
C SER A 105 14.86 -3.09 -9.14
N LYS A 106 16.03 -2.44 -9.15
CA LYS A 106 17.05 -2.57 -8.11
C LYS A 106 16.52 -2.12 -6.73
N VAL A 107 15.85 -0.98 -6.66
CA VAL A 107 15.30 -0.42 -5.42
C VAL A 107 14.17 -1.30 -4.89
N ILE A 108 13.35 -1.87 -5.79
CA ILE A 108 12.31 -2.85 -5.44
C ILE A 108 12.95 -4.12 -4.84
N GLY A 109 14.03 -4.61 -5.44
CA GLY A 109 14.79 -5.75 -4.89
C GLY A 109 15.41 -5.47 -3.52
N GLU A 110 15.96 -4.26 -3.33
CA GLU A 110 16.46 -3.80 -2.02
C GLU A 110 15.33 -3.75 -0.97
N LEU A 111 14.15 -3.26 -1.36
CA LEU A 111 12.97 -3.23 -0.49
C LEU A 111 12.51 -4.63 -0.10
N GLU A 112 12.45 -5.56 -1.07
CA GLU A 112 12.09 -6.96 -0.81
C GLU A 112 13.05 -7.62 0.18
N ASN A 113 14.35 -7.40 0.02
CA ASN A 113 15.36 -7.90 0.96
C ASN A 113 15.24 -7.23 2.34
N CYS A 114 14.98 -5.92 2.38
CA CYS A 114 14.74 -5.19 3.63
C CYS A 114 13.57 -5.78 4.42
N LEU A 115 12.44 -6.05 3.74
CA LEU A 115 11.26 -6.63 4.36
C LEU A 115 11.51 -8.07 4.84
N LYS A 116 12.19 -8.90 4.05
CA LYS A 116 12.60 -10.25 4.47
C LYS A 116 13.45 -10.19 5.74
N ASN A 117 14.48 -9.35 5.75
CA ASN A 117 15.37 -9.17 6.90
C ASN A 117 14.60 -8.68 8.15
N PHE A 118 13.69 -7.71 7.99
CA PHE A 118 12.85 -7.22 9.08
C PHE A 118 12.03 -8.34 9.72
N HIS A 119 11.32 -9.12 8.90
CA HIS A 119 10.46 -10.21 9.38
C HIS A 119 11.26 -11.36 10.01
N GLU A 120 12.44 -11.67 9.47
CA GLU A 120 13.34 -12.67 10.02
C GLU A 120 13.93 -12.23 11.36
N GLU A 121 14.39 -10.98 11.46
CA GLU A 121 14.92 -10.42 12.70
C GLU A 121 13.84 -10.38 13.79
N GLN A 122 12.64 -9.89 13.46
CA GLN A 122 11.51 -9.86 14.40
C GLN A 122 11.17 -11.26 14.91
N ARG A 123 11.09 -12.25 14.02
CA ARG A 123 10.82 -13.65 14.38
C ARG A 123 11.93 -14.23 15.26
N SER A 124 13.19 -13.93 14.93
CA SER A 124 14.37 -14.40 15.67
C SER A 124 14.39 -13.85 17.10
N LEU A 125 14.16 -12.54 17.25
CA LEU A 125 14.11 -11.87 18.55
C LEU A 125 12.98 -12.42 19.43
N VAL A 126 11.77 -12.53 18.88
CA VAL A 126 10.63 -13.10 19.60
C VAL A 126 10.92 -14.53 20.03
N LYS A 127 11.48 -15.36 19.14
CA LYS A 127 11.83 -16.76 19.45
C LYS A 127 12.87 -16.84 20.58
N LYS A 128 13.95 -16.07 20.50
CA LYS A 128 15.01 -16.03 21.53
C LYS A 128 14.45 -15.63 22.89
N LYS A 129 13.65 -14.57 22.95
CA LYS A 129 13.03 -14.10 24.20
C LYS A 129 12.02 -15.10 24.76
N THR A 130 11.24 -15.76 23.89
CA THR A 130 10.31 -16.84 24.29
C THR A 130 11.07 -17.95 25.02
N ILE A 131 12.18 -18.42 24.46
CA ILE A 131 13.01 -19.48 25.07
C ILE A 131 13.52 -19.04 26.45
N ASN A 132 14.09 -17.85 26.55
CA ASN A 132 14.60 -17.32 27.82
C ASN A 132 13.50 -17.22 28.88
N TYR A 133 12.30 -16.74 28.51
CA TYR A 133 11.18 -16.62 29.44
C TYR A 133 10.66 -17.98 29.90
N LEU A 134 10.60 -18.96 29.00
CA LEU A 134 10.24 -20.34 29.35
C LEU A 134 11.25 -20.95 30.32
N ASP A 135 12.55 -20.70 30.14
CA ASP A 135 13.59 -21.18 31.05
C ASP A 135 13.50 -20.52 32.44
N GLU A 136 13.19 -19.22 32.51
CA GLU A 136 12.94 -18.53 33.77
C GLU A 136 11.70 -19.06 34.50
N LEU A 137 10.61 -19.31 33.78
CA LEU A 137 9.39 -19.92 34.33
C LEU A 137 9.67 -21.34 34.83
N LYS A 138 10.47 -22.11 34.07
CA LYS A 138 10.88 -23.47 34.44
C LYS A 138 11.67 -23.51 35.74
N LYS A 139 12.52 -22.51 36.01
CA LYS A 139 13.22 -22.31 37.29
C LYS A 139 12.27 -22.02 38.44
N ARG A 140 11.16 -21.33 38.17
CA ARG A 140 10.06 -21.06 39.12
C ARG A 140 9.06 -22.20 39.25
N LYS A 141 9.37 -23.39 38.71
CA LYS A 141 8.51 -24.59 38.67
C LYS A 141 7.20 -24.40 37.90
N ILE A 142 7.09 -23.38 37.06
CA ILE A 142 5.95 -23.18 36.15
C ILE A 142 6.32 -23.85 34.82
N ARG A 143 5.57 -24.88 34.43
CA ARG A 143 5.84 -25.73 33.25
C ARG A 143 4.53 -26.23 32.65
N GLY A 144 4.56 -26.60 31.37
CA GLY A 144 3.43 -27.21 30.66
C GLY A 144 3.25 -26.64 29.26
N SER A 145 2.61 -27.40 28.37
CA SER A 145 2.32 -26.97 26.99
C SER A 145 1.33 -25.81 26.90
N ALA A 146 0.53 -25.59 27.95
CA ALA A 146 -0.40 -24.46 28.05
C ALA A 146 0.28 -23.14 28.47
N VAL A 147 1.57 -23.16 28.82
CA VAL A 147 2.29 -21.95 29.26
C VAL A 147 2.75 -21.17 28.05
N ILE A 148 2.09 -20.05 27.77
CA ILE A 148 2.43 -19.14 26.68
C ILE A 148 2.94 -17.83 27.27
N PRO A 149 4.26 -17.57 27.26
CA PRO A 149 4.80 -16.34 27.83
C PRO A 149 4.47 -15.14 26.96
N LYS A 150 4.05 -14.03 27.59
CA LYS A 150 3.95 -12.75 26.92
C LYS A 150 5.35 -12.19 26.71
N VAL A 151 5.85 -12.27 25.48
CA VAL A 151 7.17 -11.74 25.12
C VAL A 151 7.12 -10.22 25.03
N VAL A 152 8.03 -9.55 25.73
CA VAL A 152 8.25 -8.11 25.62
C VAL A 152 9.66 -7.91 25.08
N LEU A 153 9.77 -7.12 24.00
CA LEU A 153 11.04 -6.72 23.43
C LEU A 153 11.62 -5.57 24.26
N ASP A 154 12.94 -5.57 24.45
CA ASP A 154 13.61 -4.47 25.14
C ASP A 154 13.80 -3.25 24.22
N GLN A 155 14.27 -2.13 24.78
CA GLN A 155 14.46 -0.90 24.01
C GLN A 155 15.48 -1.07 22.86
N GLN A 156 16.48 -1.93 23.04
CA GLN A 156 17.50 -2.17 22.02
C GLN A 156 16.90 -2.96 20.85
N ASP A 157 16.15 -4.01 21.14
CA ASP A 157 15.41 -4.82 20.16
C ASP A 157 14.42 -3.95 19.36
N VAL A 158 13.64 -3.12 20.06
CA VAL A 158 12.70 -2.18 19.45
C VAL A 158 13.43 -1.18 18.54
N GLY A 159 14.55 -0.61 19.00
CA GLY A 159 15.36 0.32 18.21
C GLY A 159 15.90 -0.31 16.92
N ARG A 160 16.36 -1.57 16.97
CA ARG A 160 16.83 -2.30 15.78
C ARG A 160 15.72 -2.51 14.76
N LEU A 161 14.54 -2.94 15.21
CA LEU A 161 13.37 -3.11 14.33
C LEU A 161 12.89 -1.78 13.74
N GLN A 162 12.92 -0.70 14.53
CA GLN A 162 12.59 0.64 14.05
C GLN A 162 13.57 1.14 12.98
N ALA A 163 14.87 0.89 13.14
CA ALA A 163 15.88 1.24 12.14
C ALA A 163 15.68 0.48 10.82
N LEU A 164 15.36 -0.81 10.88
CA LEU A 164 15.02 -1.60 9.70
C LEU A 164 13.74 -1.10 9.04
N LYS A 165 12.69 -0.82 9.84
CA LYS A 165 11.44 -0.24 9.34
C LYS A 165 11.67 1.10 8.62
N ALA A 166 12.47 1.99 9.20
CA ALA A 166 12.82 3.27 8.60
C ALA A 166 13.58 3.08 7.28
N THR A 167 14.51 2.10 7.23
CA THR A 167 15.21 1.75 5.99
C THR A 167 14.24 1.31 4.90
N CYS A 168 13.28 0.43 5.20
CA CYS A 168 12.31 -0.03 4.21
C CYS A 168 11.38 1.12 3.76
N LEU A 169 10.97 2.00 4.68
CA LEU A 169 10.17 3.20 4.35
C LEU A 169 10.93 4.19 3.45
N ASN A 170 12.24 4.35 3.66
CA ASN A 170 13.08 5.19 2.80
C ASN A 170 13.28 4.58 1.40
N LEU A 171 13.26 3.26 1.28
CA LEU A 171 13.35 2.59 -0.02
C LEU A 171 12.07 2.79 -0.84
N ILE A 172 10.89 2.62 -0.23
CA ILE A 172 9.62 2.84 -0.92
C ILE A 172 9.42 4.32 -1.30
N SER A 173 9.90 5.27 -0.49
CA SER A 173 9.79 6.70 -0.82
C SER A 173 10.64 7.13 -2.03
N ARG A 174 11.67 6.36 -2.39
CA ARG A 174 12.48 6.60 -3.61
C ARG A 174 11.77 6.14 -4.89
N LEU A 175 10.67 5.40 -4.75
CA LEU A 175 9.88 4.91 -5.87
C LEU A 175 8.85 5.94 -6.37
N VAL A 176 8.53 6.94 -5.56
CA VAL A 176 7.85 8.18 -5.98
C VAL A 176 8.85 9.11 -6.64
#